data_AF-W6AJ88-F1
#
_entry.id   AF-W6AJ88-F1
#
_cell.length_a   1.000
_cell.length_b   1.000
_cell.length_c   1.000
_cell.angle_alpha   90.00
_cell.angle_beta   90.00
_cell.angle_gamma   90.00
#
_symmetry.space_group_name_H-M   'P 1'
#
loop_
_entity.id
_entity.type
_entity.pdbx_description
1 polymer ?
#
loop_
_entity_poly.entity_id
_entity_poly.type
_entity_poly.pdbx_seq_one_letter_code
_entity_poly.pdbx_strand_id
1 'polypeptide(L)'
;MKKIIKIIAGLFPVLTVTQSVTACTDKRIDVSDWLVDGNLGYVENLEQKTIIDSFTEKNPNTQKDVLSFLGNSYSGTLTVNPWLKSFYKGEIGINYHSKLAYKELGVDENIECQLNSFDDVCDVDLNILDPVNHPLSEEDNYKYFIHGSGFFNVEGPEIIEENQMLWHFSLKKENTSNLQDSYDIAFRWYDAFLFKLTILIGW
;
A
#
# COMPACT_ATOMS: atom_id res chain seq x y z
N MET A 1 33.61 1.08 -84.89
CA MET A 1 32.60 2.07 -84.47
C MET A 1 31.74 1.45 -83.38
N LYS A 2 31.57 2.17 -82.23
CA LYS A 2 30.39 2.31 -81.34
C LYS A 2 29.42 1.09 -81.22
N LYS A 3 28.91 0.59 -80.08
CA LYS A 3 28.81 0.93 -78.63
C LYS A 3 28.27 -0.37 -77.94
N ILE A 4 28.77 -0.79 -76.76
CA ILE A 4 28.12 -0.79 -75.41
C ILE A 4 26.62 -1.15 -75.43
N ILE A 5 26.11 -2.16 -74.69
CA ILE A 5 25.63 -2.13 -73.27
C ILE A 5 25.45 -3.61 -72.83
N LYS A 6 26.23 -4.22 -71.91
CA LYS A 6 26.16 -4.24 -70.42
C LYS A 6 24.74 -4.27 -69.82
N ILE A 7 24.20 -5.46 -69.51
CA ILE A 7 23.34 -5.65 -68.33
C ILE A 7 23.73 -6.96 -67.63
N ILE A 8 24.63 -6.81 -66.65
CA ILE A 8 24.75 -7.75 -65.54
C ILE A 8 23.55 -7.43 -64.65
N ALA A 9 22.47 -8.21 -64.77
CA ALA A 9 21.37 -8.13 -63.83
C ALA A 9 21.93 -8.54 -62.46
N GLY A 10 21.92 -7.58 -61.55
CA GLY A 10 22.63 -7.62 -60.29
C GLY A 10 22.27 -8.84 -59.45
N LEU A 11 23.32 -9.53 -58.99
CA LEU A 11 23.31 -10.14 -57.67
C LEU A 11 22.93 -9.04 -56.69
N PHE A 12 21.66 -8.99 -56.29
CA PHE A 12 21.27 -8.28 -55.08
C PHE A 12 21.91 -9.04 -53.92
N PRO A 13 22.89 -8.47 -53.19
CA PRO A 13 23.10 -8.94 -51.85
C PRO A 13 21.86 -8.47 -51.10
N VAL A 14 20.94 -9.39 -50.83
CA VAL A 14 19.96 -9.17 -49.76
C VAL A 14 20.82 -9.13 -48.50
N LEU A 15 21.26 -7.93 -48.16
CA LEU A 15 21.79 -7.61 -46.85
C LEU A 15 20.65 -7.91 -45.89
N THR A 16 20.60 -9.14 -45.40
CA THR A 16 19.88 -9.47 -44.18
C THR A 16 20.58 -8.69 -43.09
N VAL A 17 20.14 -7.45 -42.91
CA VAL A 17 20.35 -6.71 -41.68
C VAL A 17 19.62 -7.54 -40.63
N THR A 18 20.33 -8.49 -40.05
CA THR A 18 19.98 -9.02 -38.74
C THR A 18 19.99 -7.81 -37.85
N GLN A 19 18.82 -7.21 -37.66
CA GLN A 19 18.59 -6.31 -36.54
C GLN A 19 18.79 -7.18 -35.32
N SER A 20 20.04 -7.29 -34.87
CA SER A 20 20.33 -7.61 -33.50
C SER A 20 19.67 -6.49 -32.72
N VAL A 21 18.42 -6.70 -32.32
CA VAL A 21 17.79 -5.93 -31.27
C VAL A 21 18.68 -6.21 -30.07
N THR A 22 19.66 -5.34 -29.86
CA THR A 22 20.40 -5.30 -28.62
C THR A 22 19.35 -4.91 -27.59
N ALA A 23 18.65 -5.91 -27.04
CA ALA A 23 17.87 -5.70 -25.85
C ALA A 23 18.88 -5.12 -24.86
N CYS A 24 18.72 -3.85 -24.50
CA CYS A 24 19.42 -3.29 -23.37
C CYS A 24 19.02 -4.17 -22.19
N THR A 25 19.87 -5.16 -21.86
CA THR A 25 19.60 -6.04 -20.74
C THR A 25 19.61 -5.15 -19.53
N ASP A 26 18.46 -5.06 -18.87
CA ASP A 26 18.31 -4.27 -17.66
C ASP A 26 19.25 -4.85 -16.61
N LYS A 27 20.37 -4.16 -16.36
CA LYS A 27 21.45 -4.62 -15.47
C LYS A 27 21.13 -4.40 -14.00
N ARG A 28 19.98 -3.82 -13.67
CA ARG A 28 19.57 -3.62 -12.29
C ARG A 28 19.30 -4.95 -11.62
N ILE A 29 19.69 -5.04 -10.35
CA ILE A 29 19.43 -6.20 -9.51
C ILE A 29 17.93 -6.27 -9.23
N ASP A 30 17.30 -7.41 -9.48
CA ASP A 30 15.89 -7.62 -9.18
C ASP A 30 15.74 -8.05 -7.73
N VAL A 31 15.01 -7.26 -6.93
CA VAL A 31 14.78 -7.59 -5.52
C VAL A 31 13.83 -8.76 -5.34
N SER A 32 13.02 -9.10 -6.36
CA SER A 32 12.15 -10.29 -6.30
C SER A 32 12.94 -11.58 -6.12
N ASP A 33 14.20 -11.61 -6.57
CA ASP A 33 15.09 -12.78 -6.45
C ASP A 33 15.54 -13.03 -5.00
N TRP A 34 15.27 -12.10 -4.07
CA TRP A 34 15.57 -12.28 -2.65
C TRP A 34 14.49 -13.06 -1.89
N LEU A 35 13.32 -13.29 -2.51
CA LEU A 35 12.19 -13.96 -1.88
C LEU A 35 12.42 -15.48 -1.78
N VAL A 36 12.47 -15.97 -0.55
CA VAL A 36 12.45 -17.37 -0.13
C VAL A 36 11.12 -17.70 0.56
N ASP A 37 10.69 -16.88 1.52
CA ASP A 37 9.39 -16.97 2.20
C ASP A 37 8.77 -15.58 2.33
N GLY A 38 7.56 -15.42 1.77
CA GLY A 38 6.80 -14.16 1.78
C GLY A 38 5.80 -14.06 2.92
N ASN A 39 5.61 -15.11 3.71
CA ASN A 39 4.77 -15.08 4.89
C ASN A 39 5.61 -14.69 6.09
N LEU A 40 5.33 -13.56 6.76
CA LEU A 40 6.12 -13.12 7.91
C LEU A 40 5.60 -13.67 9.24
N GLY A 41 4.41 -14.28 9.26
CA GLY A 41 3.73 -14.66 10.49
C GLY A 41 3.14 -13.44 11.21
N TYR A 42 3.26 -13.42 12.54
CA TYR A 42 2.81 -12.29 13.35
C TYR A 42 3.86 -11.17 13.37
N VAL A 43 3.42 -9.93 13.17
CA VAL A 43 4.24 -8.72 13.28
C VAL A 43 3.60 -7.78 14.29
N GLU A 44 4.38 -7.34 15.28
CA GLU A 44 3.85 -6.55 16.40
C GLU A 44 3.28 -5.20 15.93
N ASN A 45 3.92 -4.58 14.95
CA ASN A 45 3.48 -3.33 14.36
C ASN A 45 3.81 -3.26 12.86
N LEU A 46 3.24 -2.27 12.18
CA LEU A 46 3.44 -2.02 10.76
C LEU A 46 4.46 -0.90 10.51
N GLU A 47 5.41 -0.70 11.42
CA GLU A 47 6.58 0.14 11.16
C GLU A 47 7.41 -0.51 10.04
N GLN A 48 7.87 0.29 9.08
CA GLN A 48 8.66 -0.22 7.96
C GLN A 48 9.88 -1.02 8.44
N LYS A 49 10.53 -0.56 9.52
CA LYS A 49 11.68 -1.24 10.12
C LYS A 49 11.30 -2.65 10.59
N THR A 50 10.23 -2.78 11.38
CA THR A 50 9.72 -4.06 11.90
C THR A 50 9.44 -5.03 10.76
N ILE A 51 8.71 -4.58 9.73
CA ILE A 51 8.36 -5.42 8.58
C ILE A 51 9.60 -5.89 7.80
N ILE A 52 10.54 -4.97 7.51
CA ILE A 52 11.78 -5.32 6.79
C ILE A 52 12.68 -6.23 7.61
N ASP A 53 12.72 -6.05 8.94
CA ASP A 53 13.48 -6.91 9.84
C ASP A 53 12.89 -8.33 9.86
N SER A 54 11.57 -8.48 10.00
CA SER A 54 10.87 -9.78 9.92
C SER A 54 11.03 -10.44 8.54
N PHE A 55 10.97 -9.67 7.46
CA PHE A 55 11.23 -10.20 6.12
C PHE A 55 12.66 -10.71 5.97
N THR A 56 13.66 -9.96 6.46
CA THR A 56 15.07 -10.35 6.31
C THR A 56 15.45 -11.55 7.16
N GLU A 57 14.80 -11.76 8.31
CA GLU A 57 14.98 -12.97 9.12
C GLU A 57 14.66 -14.24 8.31
N LYS A 58 13.59 -14.19 7.52
CA LYS A 58 13.18 -15.29 6.65
C LYS A 58 13.92 -15.33 5.31
N ASN A 59 14.50 -14.21 4.90
CA ASN A 59 15.13 -14.01 3.60
C ASN A 59 16.55 -13.42 3.77
N PRO A 60 17.52 -14.18 4.29
CA PRO A 60 18.79 -13.65 4.79
C PRO A 60 19.73 -13.04 3.74
N ASN A 61 19.47 -13.27 2.45
CA ASN A 61 20.23 -12.63 1.35
C ASN A 61 19.75 -11.21 1.04
N THR A 62 18.70 -10.74 1.70
CA THR A 62 18.10 -9.41 1.50
C THR A 62 18.99 -8.29 2.02
N GLN A 63 19.08 -7.20 1.26
CA GLN A 63 19.69 -5.95 1.73
C GLN A 63 18.60 -4.99 2.23
N LYS A 64 18.46 -4.88 3.55
CA LYS A 64 17.41 -4.10 4.23
C LYS A 64 17.27 -2.67 3.72
N ASP A 65 18.40 -1.97 3.55
CA ASP A 65 18.44 -0.56 3.16
C ASP A 65 17.97 -0.30 1.72
N VAL A 66 17.77 -1.36 0.93
CA VAL A 66 17.23 -1.26 -0.43
C VAL A 66 15.71 -1.18 -0.44
N LEU A 67 15.05 -1.66 0.62
CA LEU A 67 13.61 -1.86 0.64
C LEU A 67 12.87 -0.71 1.34
N SER A 68 11.67 -0.40 0.83
CA SER A 68 10.63 0.38 1.48
C SER A 68 9.34 -0.42 1.51
N PHE A 69 8.50 -0.17 2.50
CA PHE A 69 7.30 -0.93 2.75
C PHE A 69 6.04 -0.09 2.52
N LEU A 70 5.06 -0.69 1.84
CA LEU A 70 3.70 -0.18 1.71
C LEU A 70 2.75 -1.35 1.94
N GLY A 71 1.73 -1.20 2.77
CA GLY A 71 0.82 -2.31 3.05
C GLY A 71 -0.39 -1.92 3.90
N ASN A 72 -1.12 -2.95 4.30
CA ASN A 72 -2.30 -2.93 5.17
C ASN A 72 -2.17 -3.92 6.33
N SER A 73 -3.27 -4.30 6.97
CA SER A 73 -3.28 -5.20 8.14
C SER A 73 -2.80 -6.63 7.85
N TYR A 74 -2.86 -7.06 6.59
CA TYR A 74 -2.68 -8.46 6.23
C TYR A 74 -1.60 -8.72 5.18
N SER A 75 -1.25 -7.69 4.43
CA SER A 75 -0.33 -7.83 3.31
C SER A 75 0.31 -6.51 2.94
N GLY A 76 1.42 -6.60 2.23
CA GLY A 76 2.03 -5.43 1.63
C GLY A 76 3.03 -5.79 0.56
N THR A 77 3.67 -4.74 0.05
CA THR A 77 4.67 -4.80 -0.98
C THR A 77 5.94 -4.13 -0.47
N LEU A 78 7.04 -4.87 -0.53
CA LEU A 78 8.38 -4.31 -0.39
C LEU A 78 8.84 -3.84 -1.76
N THR A 79 9.16 -2.56 -1.86
CA THR A 79 9.59 -1.91 -3.11
C THR A 79 11.00 -1.37 -2.98
N VAL A 80 11.66 -1.13 -4.11
CA VAL A 80 12.97 -0.47 -4.11
C VAL A 80 12.85 0.98 -3.66
N ASN A 81 13.64 1.35 -2.65
CA ASN A 81 13.80 2.73 -2.19
C ASN A 81 14.03 3.69 -3.36
N PRO A 82 13.31 4.83 -3.44
CA PRO A 82 13.33 5.70 -4.62
C PRO A 82 14.74 6.12 -5.08
N TRP A 83 15.66 6.37 -4.14
CA TRP A 83 17.02 6.79 -4.44
C TRP A 83 17.93 5.65 -4.97
N LEU A 84 17.47 4.40 -4.94
CA LEU A 84 18.20 3.21 -5.39
C LEU A 84 17.64 2.58 -6.68
N LYS A 85 16.57 3.15 -7.26
CA LYS A 85 15.92 2.64 -8.49
C LYS A 85 16.81 2.59 -9.75
N SER A 86 17.95 3.28 -9.72
CA SER A 86 18.98 3.20 -10.76
C SER A 86 19.82 1.92 -10.70
N PHE A 87 19.88 1.26 -9.54
CA PHE A 87 20.68 0.05 -9.30
C PHE A 87 19.81 -1.19 -9.08
N TYR A 88 18.62 -1.00 -8.53
CA TYR A 88 17.69 -2.07 -8.19
C TYR A 88 16.33 -1.87 -8.89
N LYS A 89 15.61 -2.96 -9.06
CA LYS A 89 14.24 -2.99 -9.61
C LYS A 89 13.43 -4.08 -8.90
N GLY A 90 12.15 -4.16 -9.23
CA GLY A 90 11.26 -5.20 -8.74
C GLY A 90 10.53 -4.81 -7.46
N GLU A 91 9.63 -5.70 -7.07
CA GLU A 91 8.74 -5.59 -5.93
C GLU A 91 8.53 -6.98 -5.35
N ILE A 92 8.34 -7.08 -4.03
CA ILE A 92 8.13 -8.33 -3.31
C ILE A 92 6.82 -8.24 -2.56
N GLY A 93 5.87 -9.11 -2.91
CA GLY A 93 4.63 -9.26 -2.13
C GLY A 93 4.89 -10.06 -0.86
N ILE A 94 4.36 -9.59 0.26
CA ILE A 94 4.43 -10.23 1.57
C ILE A 94 3.04 -10.32 2.20
N ASN A 95 2.85 -11.32 3.07
CA ASN A 95 1.66 -11.45 3.92
C ASN A 95 2.07 -11.65 5.38
N TYR A 96 1.19 -11.25 6.29
CA TYR A 96 1.41 -11.27 7.74
C TYR A 96 0.09 -11.06 8.49
N HIS A 97 0.15 -11.17 9.81
CA HIS A 97 -0.91 -10.69 10.71
C HIS A 97 -0.32 -9.66 11.65
N SER A 98 -0.87 -8.44 11.68
CA SER A 98 -0.49 -7.43 12.67
C SER A 98 -1.38 -7.44 13.90
N LYS A 99 -0.92 -6.83 14.99
CA LYS A 99 -1.69 -6.58 16.22
C LYS A 99 -3.09 -6.01 15.96
N LEU A 100 -3.21 -5.06 15.03
CA LEU A 100 -4.48 -4.47 14.61
C LEU A 100 -4.89 -4.98 13.22
N ALA A 101 -6.18 -5.21 13.05
CA ALA A 101 -6.77 -5.48 11.75
C ALA A 101 -8.08 -4.73 11.53
N TYR A 102 -8.24 -4.22 10.31
CA TYR A 102 -9.52 -3.75 9.84
C TYR A 102 -10.28 -4.91 9.17
N LYS A 103 -11.34 -5.40 9.84
CA LYS A 103 -12.15 -6.57 9.43
C LYS A 103 -11.33 -7.86 9.25
N GLU A 104 -12.01 -8.95 8.89
CA GLU A 104 -11.38 -10.23 8.55
C GLU A 104 -10.66 -10.18 7.19
N LEU A 105 -9.66 -11.05 7.03
CA LEU A 105 -8.92 -11.20 5.78
C LEU A 105 -9.85 -11.48 4.59
N GLY A 106 -9.69 -10.70 3.51
CA GLY A 106 -10.44 -10.89 2.26
C GLY A 106 -11.75 -10.10 2.17
N VAL A 107 -12.09 -9.32 3.19
CA VAL A 107 -13.19 -8.36 3.14
C VAL A 107 -12.70 -7.03 2.59
N ASP A 108 -13.55 -6.30 1.87
CA ASP A 108 -13.22 -4.96 1.36
C ASP A 108 -12.86 -4.02 2.52
N GLU A 109 -11.69 -3.40 2.39
CA GLU A 109 -11.11 -2.44 3.33
C GLU A 109 -11.71 -1.04 3.14
N ASN A 110 -12.55 -0.83 2.12
CA ASN A 110 -13.30 0.42 1.98
C ASN A 110 -14.54 0.42 2.88
N ILE A 111 -14.73 1.54 3.56
CA ILE A 111 -15.94 1.85 4.31
C ILE A 111 -16.64 2.99 3.62
N GLU A 112 -17.93 2.87 3.40
CA GLU A 112 -18.77 4.01 3.05
C GLU A 112 -19.69 4.32 4.22
N CYS A 113 -19.63 5.55 4.71
CA CYS A 113 -20.59 6.07 5.68
C CYS A 113 -21.42 7.17 5.02
N GLN A 114 -22.73 7.11 5.23
CA GLN A 114 -23.64 8.17 4.82
C GLN A 114 -24.04 8.96 6.05
N LEU A 115 -23.64 10.23 6.11
CA LEU A 115 -24.02 11.13 7.19
C LEU A 115 -25.04 12.15 6.68
N ASN A 116 -26.09 12.37 7.45
CA ASN A 116 -27.14 13.33 7.16
C ASN A 116 -27.67 13.97 8.47
N SER A 117 -28.80 14.68 8.38
CA SER A 117 -29.39 15.36 9.54
C SER A 117 -30.06 14.44 10.57
N PHE A 118 -30.33 13.19 10.21
CA PHE A 118 -30.93 12.15 11.06
C PHE A 118 -29.90 11.17 11.61
N ASP A 119 -28.92 10.80 10.79
CA ASP A 119 -27.79 9.95 11.15
C ASP A 119 -26.51 10.78 10.99
N ASP A 120 -26.10 11.46 12.07
CA ASP A 120 -24.97 12.37 12.07
C ASP A 120 -23.68 11.74 12.63
N VAL A 121 -23.69 10.42 12.91
CA VAL A 121 -22.58 9.65 13.46
C VAL A 121 -22.26 8.42 12.60
N CYS A 122 -20.96 8.17 12.40
CA CYS A 122 -20.41 6.98 11.76
C CYS A 122 -19.35 6.37 12.69
N ASP A 123 -19.57 5.12 13.04
CA ASP A 123 -18.74 4.34 13.95
C ASP A 123 -17.88 3.35 13.14
N VAL A 124 -16.58 3.33 13.42
CA VAL A 124 -15.65 2.43 12.75
C VAL A 124 -14.85 1.58 13.73
N ASP A 125 -15.08 0.28 13.62
CA ASP A 125 -14.46 -0.73 14.47
C ASP A 125 -13.17 -1.30 13.89
N LEU A 126 -12.15 -1.38 14.73
CA LEU A 126 -10.88 -2.06 14.49
C LEU A 126 -10.74 -3.23 15.47
N ASN A 127 -10.43 -4.40 14.92
CA ASN A 127 -10.20 -5.61 15.70
C ASN A 127 -8.74 -5.65 16.18
N ILE A 128 -8.55 -5.92 17.46
CA ILE A 128 -7.27 -6.27 18.05
C ILE A 128 -7.14 -7.80 17.95
N LEU A 129 -6.16 -8.27 17.18
CA LEU A 129 -6.05 -9.71 16.88
C LEU A 129 -5.45 -10.52 18.03
N ASP A 130 -4.61 -9.90 18.86
CA ASP A 130 -3.96 -10.58 19.98
C ASP A 130 -3.92 -9.69 21.23
N PRO A 131 -5.09 -9.37 21.82
CA PRO A 131 -5.18 -8.43 22.92
C PRO A 131 -4.53 -8.93 24.21
N VAL A 132 -4.38 -10.25 24.37
CA VAL A 132 -3.83 -10.88 25.58
C VAL A 132 -2.31 -10.81 25.58
N ASN A 133 -1.66 -11.18 24.47
CA ASN A 133 -0.19 -11.19 24.43
C ASN A 133 0.38 -9.85 23.94
N HIS A 134 -0.41 -9.07 23.20
CA HIS A 134 -0.01 -7.78 22.65
C HIS A 134 -1.14 -6.75 22.88
N PRO A 135 -1.35 -6.27 24.13
CA PRO A 135 -2.35 -5.25 24.42
C PRO A 135 -1.93 -3.89 23.85
N LEU A 136 -2.91 -3.03 23.54
CA LEU A 136 -2.62 -1.65 23.13
C LEU A 136 -1.95 -0.85 24.25
N SER A 137 -1.00 0.01 23.90
CA SER A 137 -0.23 0.86 24.81
C SER A 137 -0.19 2.32 24.34
N GLU A 138 0.31 3.23 25.17
CA GLU A 138 0.50 4.64 24.75
C GLU A 138 1.64 4.82 23.74
N GLU A 139 2.54 3.84 23.61
CA GLU A 139 3.64 3.85 22.63
C GLU A 139 3.16 3.44 21.23
N ASP A 140 1.98 2.85 21.15
CA ASP A 140 1.36 2.45 19.90
C ASP A 140 0.96 3.66 19.07
N ASN A 141 1.46 3.69 17.84
CA ASN A 141 1.30 4.83 16.96
C ASN A 141 0.16 4.60 15.96
N TYR A 142 -1.06 4.98 16.36
CA TYR A 142 -2.21 5.08 15.46
C TYR A 142 -2.45 6.54 15.07
N LYS A 143 -2.69 6.78 13.78
CA LYS A 143 -3.00 8.11 13.25
C LYS A 143 -4.15 8.01 12.28
N TYR A 144 -4.93 9.09 12.18
CA TYR A 144 -5.88 9.26 11.10
C TYR A 144 -5.55 10.52 10.31
N PHE A 145 -5.95 10.54 9.06
CA PHE A 145 -5.79 11.67 8.16
C PHE A 145 -7.10 11.88 7.39
N ILE A 146 -7.61 13.11 7.39
CA ILE A 146 -8.79 13.49 6.61
C ILE A 146 -8.33 14.30 5.40
N HIS A 147 -8.60 13.80 4.21
CA HIS A 147 -8.38 14.55 2.98
C HIS A 147 -9.62 15.38 2.63
N GLY A 148 -9.75 16.56 3.23
CA GLY A 148 -10.87 17.46 2.99
C GLY A 148 -11.27 18.23 4.24
N SER A 149 -11.88 19.40 4.04
CA SER A 149 -12.06 20.45 5.04
C SER A 149 -12.91 20.04 6.24
N GLY A 150 -12.49 20.50 7.43
CA GLY A 150 -13.25 21.14 8.53
C GLY A 150 -14.62 20.68 9.02
N PHE A 151 -15.34 19.77 8.36
CA PHE A 151 -16.77 19.49 8.57
C PHE A 151 -17.05 18.40 9.59
N PHE A 152 -16.05 17.60 9.95
CA PHE A 152 -16.22 16.51 10.90
C PHE A 152 -15.60 16.84 12.24
N ASN A 153 -16.26 16.37 13.29
CA ASN A 153 -15.60 16.07 14.56
C ASN A 153 -15.13 14.62 14.49
N VAL A 154 -13.90 14.39 14.92
CA VAL A 154 -13.37 13.05 15.16
C VAL A 154 -13.05 12.97 16.63
N GLU A 155 -13.76 12.09 17.32
CA GLU A 155 -13.36 11.71 18.67
C GLU A 155 -12.29 10.62 18.52
N GLY A 156 -11.22 10.73 19.31
CA GLY A 156 -10.12 9.77 19.26
C GLY A 156 -10.60 8.35 19.56
N PRO A 157 -9.76 7.34 19.29
CA PRO A 157 -10.19 5.96 19.45
C PRO A 157 -10.50 5.64 20.91
N GLU A 158 -11.61 4.97 21.15
CA GLU A 158 -11.96 4.36 22.43
C GLU A 158 -11.75 2.84 22.36
N ILE A 159 -11.16 2.25 23.38
CA ILE A 159 -11.11 0.80 23.54
C ILE A 159 -12.37 0.41 24.31
N ILE A 160 -13.33 -0.20 23.61
CA ILE A 160 -14.66 -0.46 24.17
C ILE A 160 -14.76 -1.89 24.72
N GLU A 161 -14.06 -2.83 24.09
CA GLU A 161 -13.92 -4.22 24.54
C GLU A 161 -12.44 -4.63 24.56
N GLU A 162 -12.10 -5.76 25.19
CA GLU A 162 -10.72 -6.25 25.28
C GLU A 162 -10.05 -6.39 23.90
N ASN A 163 -10.83 -6.60 22.84
CA ASN A 163 -10.36 -6.85 21.49
C ASN A 163 -10.85 -5.82 20.44
N GLN A 164 -11.43 -4.69 20.85
CA GLN A 164 -12.07 -3.75 19.92
C GLN A 164 -11.72 -2.29 20.23
N MET A 165 -11.30 -1.58 19.17
CA MET A 165 -11.10 -0.14 19.16
C MET A 165 -12.15 0.52 18.25
N LEU A 166 -12.88 1.51 18.77
CA LEU A 166 -13.91 2.24 18.02
C LEU A 166 -13.47 3.68 17.76
N TRP A 167 -13.76 4.17 16.56
CA TRP A 167 -13.60 5.57 16.16
C TRP A 167 -14.95 6.21 15.82
N HIS A 168 -15.18 7.40 16.34
CA HIS A 168 -16.43 8.14 16.11
C HIS A 168 -16.22 9.33 15.18
N PHE A 169 -16.98 9.35 14.09
CA PHE A 169 -17.04 10.46 13.13
C PHE A 169 -18.41 11.11 13.20
N SER A 170 -18.45 12.43 13.43
CA SER A 170 -19.72 13.16 13.42
C SER A 170 -19.67 14.47 12.65
N LEU A 171 -20.81 14.92 12.14
CA LEU A 171 -20.93 16.19 11.43
C LEU A 171 -20.91 17.40 12.40
N LYS A 172 -20.15 18.44 12.05
CA LYS A 172 -20.22 19.73 12.74
C LYS A 172 -21.50 20.46 12.35
N LYS A 173 -22.45 20.56 13.27
CA LYS A 173 -23.77 21.19 13.09
C LYS A 173 -23.77 22.60 12.49
N GLU A 174 -22.67 23.35 12.63
CA GLU A 174 -22.58 24.74 12.14
C GLU A 174 -22.32 24.87 10.63
N ASN A 175 -21.92 23.78 9.95
CA ASN A 175 -21.44 23.83 8.57
C ASN A 175 -22.11 22.83 7.61
N THR A 176 -23.28 22.26 7.95
CA THR A 176 -23.90 21.16 7.17
C THR A 176 -24.91 21.60 6.10
N SER A 177 -25.21 22.89 5.96
CA SER A 177 -26.20 23.37 5.00
C SER A 177 -25.68 23.25 3.55
N ASN A 178 -26.24 22.31 2.80
CA ASN A 178 -26.07 22.09 1.35
C ASN A 178 -24.76 21.43 0.89
N LEU A 179 -24.07 20.66 1.73
CA LEU A 179 -22.90 19.89 1.30
C LEU A 179 -23.30 18.50 0.80
N GLN A 180 -23.18 18.29 -0.50
CA GLN A 180 -23.06 16.95 -1.08
C GLN A 180 -21.61 16.79 -1.51
N ASP A 181 -20.86 16.02 -0.74
CA ASP A 181 -19.42 15.86 -0.95
C ASP A 181 -18.98 14.49 -0.40
N SER A 182 -17.80 14.07 -0.86
CA SER A 182 -17.19 12.78 -0.52
C SER A 182 -15.84 13.04 0.13
N TYR A 183 -15.66 12.54 1.35
CA TYR A 183 -14.44 12.74 2.10
C TYR A 183 -13.72 11.43 2.34
N ASP A 184 -12.44 11.38 1.97
CA ASP A 184 -11.59 10.24 2.22
C ASP A 184 -10.82 10.42 3.54
N ILE A 185 -11.08 9.51 4.47
CA ILE A 185 -10.39 9.40 5.75
C ILE A 185 -9.51 8.16 5.70
N ALA A 186 -8.22 8.34 5.92
CA ALA A 186 -7.25 7.26 5.91
C ALA A 186 -6.71 7.01 7.32
N PHE A 187 -6.74 5.75 7.75
CA PHE A 187 -6.26 5.34 9.05
C PHE A 187 -4.95 4.63 8.91
N ARG A 188 -3.98 5.03 9.72
CA ARG A 188 -2.64 4.48 9.72
C ARG A 188 -2.32 3.84 11.05
N TRP A 189 -1.69 2.68 10.96
CA TRP A 189 -1.02 2.03 12.06
C TRP A 189 0.47 2.04 11.75
N TYR A 190 1.23 2.83 12.51
CA TYR A 190 2.61 3.17 12.21
C TYR A 190 2.76 3.68 10.77
N ASP A 191 3.42 2.91 9.90
CA ASP A 191 3.72 3.34 8.54
C ASP A 191 2.69 2.89 7.50
N ALA A 192 1.83 1.92 7.81
CA ALA A 192 0.85 1.34 6.89
C ALA A 192 -0.56 1.91 7.03
N PHE A 193 -1.37 1.78 5.98
CA PHE A 193 -2.79 2.15 5.99
C PHE A 193 -3.64 0.93 6.36
N LEU A 194 -4.46 1.03 7.39
CA LEU A 194 -5.39 -0.04 7.76
C LEU A 194 -6.59 -0.08 6.82
N PHE A 195 -7.21 1.09 6.57
CA PHE A 195 -8.40 1.20 5.75
C PHE A 195 -8.64 2.64 5.28
N LYS A 196 -9.59 2.77 4.35
CA LYS A 196 -10.11 4.06 3.88
C LYS A 196 -11.61 4.13 4.15
N LEU A 197 -12.03 5.24 4.75
CA LEU A 197 -13.43 5.58 4.97
C LEU A 197 -13.80 6.71 4.03
N THR A 198 -14.79 6.47 3.19
CA THR A 198 -15.46 7.49 2.39
C THR A 198 -16.72 7.93 3.13
N ILE A 199 -16.79 9.20 3.50
CA ILE A 199 -18.02 9.78 4.06
C ILE A 199 -18.76 10.53 2.97
N LEU A 200 -19.99 10.11 2.69
CA LEU A 200 -20.93 10.81 1.84
C LEU A 200 -21.85 11.65 2.71
N ILE A 201 -21.90 12.95 2.45
CA ILE A 201 -22.86 13.84 3.10
C ILE A 201 -24.12 13.93 2.22
N GLY A 202 -25.25 13.53 2.79
CA GLY A 202 -26.56 13.53 2.15
C GLY A 202 -27.56 14.43 2.88
N TRP A 203 -28.66 14.76 2.19
CA TRP A 203 -29.78 15.51 2.75
C TRP A 203 -30.73 14.59 3.52
#